data_AF-A0A484KQW6-F1
#
_entry.id   AF-A0A484KQW6-F1
#
_cell.length_a   1.000
_cell.length_b   1.000
_cell.length_c   1.000
_cell.angle_alpha   90.00
_cell.angle_beta   90.00
_cell.angle_gamma   90.00
#
_symmetry.space_group_name_H-M   'P 1'
#
loop_
_entity.id
_entity.type
_entity.pdbx_description
1 polymer ?
#
loop_
_entity_poly.entity_id
_entity_poly.type
_entity_poly.pdbx_seq_one_letter_code
_entity_poly.pdbx_strand_id
1 'polypeptide(L)'
;MIAVRDNRGAKGKLYNICYSDLTEEATTCSCHFFVSQGIPCRDILSVLNGQGLRELPKIYIFDRWTKYAKKRAIVEGTVHFDATFNTTKLENQTLSNIWCKFYNCMLLAGRDCEKLKVILESTTSLEHELNDIGPTWK
;
A
#
# COMPACT_ATOMS: atom_id res chain seq x y z
N MET A 1 -10.78 -25.74 -8.09
CA MET A 1 -10.86 -25.48 -6.63
C MET A 1 -10.10 -26.60 -5.92
N ILE A 2 -9.09 -26.26 -5.12
CA ILE A 2 -8.20 -27.20 -4.42
C ILE A 2 -8.51 -27.11 -2.93
N ALA A 3 -8.76 -28.23 -2.27
CA ALA A 3 -8.96 -28.27 -0.82
C ALA A 3 -7.64 -28.65 -0.12
N VAL A 4 -7.19 -27.84 0.84
CA VAL A 4 -5.99 -28.10 1.64
C VAL A 4 -6.36 -28.27 3.09
N ARG A 5 -5.76 -29.29 3.73
CA ARG A 5 -5.95 -29.56 5.16
C ARG A 5 -4.90 -28.83 5.99
N ASP A 6 -5.36 -27.95 6.87
CA ASP A 6 -4.56 -27.33 7.91
C ASP A 6 -4.52 -28.20 9.17
N ASN A 7 -3.33 -28.70 9.52
CA ASN A 7 -3.09 -29.54 10.69
C ASN A 7 -2.65 -28.77 11.97
N ARG A 8 -2.75 -27.44 12.04
CA ARG A 8 -2.29 -26.65 13.21
C ARG A 8 -3.29 -26.57 14.37
N GLY A 9 -4.49 -27.11 14.22
CA GLY A 9 -5.50 -27.18 15.30
C GLY A 9 -5.77 -28.61 15.75
N ALA A 10 -6.20 -28.78 17.01
CA ALA A 10 -6.61 -30.07 17.59
C ALA A 10 -7.74 -30.80 16.82
N LYS A 11 -8.34 -30.12 15.83
CA LYS A 11 -9.20 -30.69 14.79
C LYS A 11 -8.73 -30.08 13.48
N GLY A 12 -8.14 -30.88 12.59
CA GLY A 12 -7.64 -30.40 11.29
C GLY A 12 -8.75 -29.68 10.52
N LYS A 13 -8.55 -28.40 10.21
CA LYS A 13 -9.52 -27.60 9.44
C LYS A 13 -9.21 -27.74 7.96
N LEU A 14 -10.26 -27.87 7.14
CA LEU A 14 -10.13 -27.85 5.68
C LEU A 14 -10.33 -26.42 5.19
N TYR A 15 -9.42 -25.95 4.35
CA TYR A 15 -9.55 -24.68 3.66
C TYR A 15 -9.66 -24.91 2.16
N ASN A 16 -10.67 -24.28 1.57
CA ASN A 16 -10.84 -24.25 0.13
C ASN A 16 -9.99 -23.13 -0.44
N ILE A 17 -9.24 -23.47 -1.49
CA ILE A 17 -8.44 -22.57 -2.31
C ILE A 17 -9.03 -22.55 -3.71
N CYS A 18 -9.41 -21.36 -4.16
CA CYS A 18 -9.70 -21.16 -5.58
C CYS A 18 -8.37 -20.83 -6.26
N TYR A 19 -7.96 -21.65 -7.22
CA TYR A 19 -6.75 -21.48 -8.01
C TYR A 19 -7.16 -21.57 -9.48
N SER A 20 -6.87 -20.52 -10.23
CA SER A 20 -7.19 -20.39 -11.65
C SER A 20 -5.89 -20.33 -12.44
N ASP A 21 -5.57 -21.38 -13.20
CA ASP A 21 -4.40 -21.40 -14.07
C ASP A 21 -4.47 -20.36 -15.21
N LEU A 22 -5.67 -19.92 -15.55
CA LEU A 22 -5.93 -19.01 -16.68
C LEU A 22 -5.71 -17.53 -16.36
N THR A 23 -5.78 -17.18 -15.07
CA THR A 23 -5.57 -15.83 -14.59
C THR A 23 -4.76 -15.95 -13.31
N GLU A 24 -3.50 -15.55 -13.33
CA GLU A 24 -2.63 -15.37 -12.15
C GLU A 24 -3.21 -14.38 -11.12
N GLU A 25 -4.49 -14.00 -11.26
CA GLU A 25 -5.15 -12.83 -10.70
C GLU A 25 -6.07 -13.14 -9.52
N ALA A 26 -6.24 -14.39 -9.09
CA ALA A 26 -7.05 -14.64 -7.89
C ALA A 26 -6.85 -16.03 -7.27
N THR A 27 -5.64 -16.32 -6.77
CA THR A 27 -5.57 -17.41 -5.79
C THR A 27 -6.15 -16.87 -4.47
N THR A 28 -7.24 -17.47 -3.97
CA THR A 28 -7.88 -17.01 -2.73
C THR A 28 -8.04 -18.17 -1.77
N CYS A 29 -7.83 -17.91 -0.47
CA CYS A 29 -7.99 -18.91 0.56
C CYS A 29 -9.04 -18.48 1.58
N SER A 30 -9.96 -19.40 1.87
CA SER A 30 -10.99 -19.25 2.90
C SER A 30 -10.46 -19.12 4.33
N CYS A 31 -9.15 -19.27 4.56
CA CYS A 31 -8.57 -19.01 5.87
C CYS A 31 -8.45 -17.51 6.18
N HIS A 32 -8.47 -16.64 5.16
CA HIS A 32 -8.38 -15.18 5.24
C HIS A 32 -7.22 -14.61 6.09
N PHE A 33 -6.24 -15.43 6.46
CA PHE A 33 -5.06 -14.99 7.20
C PHE A 33 -4.16 -14.12 6.31
N PHE A 34 -3.71 -13.00 6.87
CA PHE A 34 -2.80 -12.03 6.24
C PHE A 34 -3.32 -11.33 4.96
N VAL A 35 -4.63 -11.43 4.68
CA VAL A 35 -5.27 -10.74 3.54
C VAL A 35 -5.04 -9.23 3.59
N SER A 36 -5.18 -8.59 4.76
CA SER A 36 -4.93 -7.15 4.94
C SER A 36 -3.46 -6.74 4.74
N GLN A 37 -2.53 -7.69 4.78
CA GLN A 37 -1.10 -7.46 4.56
C GLN A 37 -0.68 -7.76 3.12
N GLY A 38 -1.58 -8.27 2.29
CA GLY A 38 -1.27 -8.72 0.94
C GLY A 38 -0.30 -9.90 0.91
N ILE A 39 -0.18 -10.66 2.00
CA ILE A 39 0.73 -11.81 2.10
C ILE A 39 -0.09 -13.08 1.88
N PRO A 40 0.33 -14.00 0.99
CA PRO A 40 -0.34 -15.28 0.84
C PRO A 40 -0.25 -16.09 2.14
N CYS A 41 -1.38 -16.68 2.52
CA CYS A 41 -1.41 -17.59 3.66
C CYS A 41 -0.58 -18.85 3.38
N ARG A 42 -0.26 -19.62 4.41
CA ARG A 42 0.52 -20.84 4.21
C ARG A 42 -0.16 -21.88 3.32
N ASP A 43 -1.50 -21.89 3.29
CA ASP A 43 -2.25 -22.89 2.54
C ASP A 43 -2.11 -22.61 1.04
N ILE A 44 -2.12 -21.32 0.67
CA ILE A 44 -1.76 -20.84 -0.67
C ILE A 44 -0.32 -21.25 -1.01
N LEU A 45 0.64 -20.93 -0.13
CA LEU A 45 2.05 -21.30 -0.36
C LEU A 45 2.23 -22.81 -0.56
N SER A 46 1.47 -23.64 0.17
CA SER A 46 1.51 -25.09 0.04
C SER A 46 0.99 -25.56 -1.31
N VAL A 47 -0.09 -24.95 -1.82
CA VAL A 47 -0.59 -25.22 -3.17
C VAL A 47 0.41 -24.79 -4.23
N LEU A 48 0.93 -23.57 -4.16
CA LEU A 48 1.90 -23.06 -5.12
C LEU A 48 3.13 -23.98 -5.20
N ASN A 49 3.65 -24.40 -4.04
CA ASN A 49 4.77 -25.33 -3.96
C ASN A 49 4.42 -26.71 -4.54
N GLY A 50 3.21 -27.23 -4.28
CA GLY A 50 2.73 -28.49 -4.85
C GLY A 50 2.53 -28.44 -6.38
N GLN A 51 2.22 -27.26 -6.92
CA GLN A 51 2.16 -27.01 -8.37
C GLN A 51 3.54 -26.76 -9.00
N GLY A 52 4.62 -26.79 -8.22
CA GLY A 52 5.98 -26.55 -8.71
C GLY A 52 6.29 -25.09 -9.03
N LEU A 53 5.45 -24.15 -8.59
CA LEU A 53 5.70 -22.71 -8.76
C LEU A 53 6.82 -22.28 -7.81
N ARG A 54 7.98 -21.97 -8.38
CA ARG A 54 9.17 -21.52 -7.65
C ARG A 54 9.18 -20.02 -7.39
N GLU A 55 8.30 -19.29 -8.06
CA GLU A 55 8.12 -17.86 -7.90
C GLU A 55 6.69 -17.58 -7.46
N LEU A 56 6.54 -16.57 -6.59
CA LEU A 56 5.23 -16.08 -6.19
C LEU A 56 4.55 -15.42 -7.39
N PRO A 57 3.28 -15.76 -7.69
CA PRO A 57 2.50 -15.04 -8.68
C PRO A 57 2.50 -13.54 -8.41
N LYS A 58 2.52 -12.73 -9.48
CA LYS A 58 2.65 -11.26 -9.38
C LYS A 58 1.58 -10.61 -8.51
N ILE A 59 0.38 -11.20 -8.45
CA ILE A 59 -0.70 -10.72 -7.57
C ILE A 59 -0.32 -10.68 -6.09
N TYR A 60 0.60 -11.53 -5.64
CA TYR A 60 1.09 -11.54 -4.27
C TYR A 60 2.30 -10.64 -4.04
N ILE A 61 2.87 -10.08 -5.11
CA ILE A 61 4.01 -9.17 -5.05
C ILE A 61 3.47 -7.74 -5.01
N PHE A 62 3.07 -7.29 -3.82
CA PHE A 62 2.69 -5.90 -3.61
C PHE A 62 3.92 -5.00 -3.58
N ASP A 63 3.77 -3.75 -4.03
CA ASP A 63 4.85 -2.75 -4.10
C ASP A 63 5.60 -2.55 -2.79
N ARG A 64 4.88 -2.65 -1.65
CA ARG A 64 5.45 -2.58 -0.29
C ARG A 64 6.51 -3.65 -0.01
N TRP A 65 6.50 -4.76 -0.74
CA TRP A 65 7.41 -5.89 -0.57
C TRP A 65 8.53 -5.92 -1.61
N THR A 66 8.54 -4.97 -2.56
CA THR A 66 9.58 -4.90 -3.60
C THR A 66 10.78 -4.07 -3.13
N LYS A 67 11.94 -4.23 -3.80
CA LYS A 67 13.09 -3.31 -3.64
C LYS A 67 12.76 -1.84 -3.96
N TYR A 68 11.61 -1.61 -4.61
CA TYR A 68 11.08 -0.29 -4.93
C TYR A 68 10.13 0.26 -3.87
N ALA A 69 9.88 -0.47 -2.77
CA ALA A 69 9.10 0.02 -1.64
C ALA A 69 9.63 1.37 -1.10
N LYS A 70 10.96 1.58 -1.17
CA LYS A 70 11.60 2.87 -0.88
C LYS A 70 11.75 3.79 -2.10
N LYS A 71 11.68 3.29 -3.34
CA LYS A 71 11.87 4.09 -4.58
C LYS A 71 10.62 4.84 -5.05
N ARG A 72 9.43 4.52 -4.52
CA ARG A 72 8.28 5.46 -4.55
C ARG A 72 8.58 6.79 -3.83
N ALA A 73 9.71 6.90 -3.12
CA ALA A 73 10.12 8.13 -2.44
C ALA A 73 10.95 9.11 -3.30
N ILE A 74 11.63 8.69 -4.38
CA ILE A 74 12.46 9.61 -5.19
C ILE A 74 12.66 9.03 -6.59
N VAL A 75 12.05 9.64 -7.61
CA VAL A 75 12.54 9.55 -8.99
C VAL A 75 12.69 10.99 -9.50
N GLU A 76 13.94 11.36 -9.82
CA GLU A 76 14.31 12.64 -10.44
C GLU A 76 13.74 13.91 -9.78
N GLY A 77 13.97 14.05 -8.46
CA GLY A 77 13.65 15.30 -7.74
C GLY A 77 12.16 15.62 -7.62
N THR A 78 11.27 14.72 -8.07
CA THR A 78 9.83 14.90 -7.99
C THR A 78 9.18 13.63 -7.44
N VAL A 79 8.61 13.72 -6.23
CA VAL A 79 7.87 12.58 -5.65
C VAL A 79 6.53 12.43 -6.36
N HIS A 80 6.36 11.33 -7.09
CA HIS A 80 5.08 10.92 -7.65
C HIS A 80 4.50 9.79 -6.78
N PHE A 81 3.45 10.07 -6.01
CA PHE A 81 2.65 9.03 -5.37
C PHE A 81 1.72 8.43 -6.42
N ASP A 82 1.89 7.16 -6.73
CA ASP A 82 0.94 6.46 -7.59
C ASP A 82 -0.33 6.16 -6.78
N ALA A 83 -1.43 6.77 -7.22
CA ALA A 83 -2.73 6.76 -6.60
C ALA A 83 -3.41 5.42 -6.86
N THR A 84 -3.31 4.48 -5.93
CA THR A 84 -4.12 3.26 -5.99
C THR A 84 -4.60 2.84 -4.61
N PHE A 85 -5.65 3.52 -4.12
CA PHE A 85 -6.59 2.99 -3.13
C PHE A 85 -7.94 3.73 -3.30
N ASN A 86 -9.00 3.01 -3.67
CA ASN A 86 -10.32 3.55 -3.94
C ASN A 86 -11.19 3.60 -2.67
N THR A 87 -11.49 4.82 -2.20
CA THR A 87 -12.87 5.33 -1.93
C THR A 87 -12.80 6.86 -1.89
N THR A 88 -13.53 7.53 -2.81
CA THR A 88 -13.49 8.95 -3.22
C THR A 88 -12.22 9.39 -3.97
N LYS A 89 -12.18 9.03 -5.27
CA LYS A 89 -11.05 9.21 -6.19
C LYS A 89 -10.45 10.63 -6.24
N LEU A 90 -11.26 11.67 -6.00
CA LEU A 90 -10.83 13.07 -6.10
C LEU A 90 -10.19 13.61 -4.81
N GLU A 91 -10.78 13.33 -3.64
CA GLU A 91 -10.30 13.81 -2.34
C GLU A 91 -8.95 13.15 -1.98
N ASN A 92 -8.82 11.84 -2.20
CA ASN A 92 -7.57 11.12 -1.96
C ASN A 92 -6.46 11.48 -2.95
N GLN A 93 -6.83 11.77 -4.21
CA GLN A 93 -5.88 12.27 -5.21
C GLN A 93 -5.40 13.67 -4.83
N THR A 94 -6.30 14.53 -4.33
CA THR A 94 -5.96 15.88 -3.87
C THR A 94 -5.04 15.82 -2.65
N LEU A 95 -5.37 15.00 -1.65
CA LEU A 95 -4.53 14.79 -0.47
C LEU A 95 -3.14 14.25 -0.84
N SER A 96 -3.06 13.25 -1.71
CA SER A 96 -1.78 12.69 -2.17
C SER A 96 -0.95 13.73 -2.92
N ASN A 97 -1.57 14.53 -3.78
CA ASN A 97 -0.90 15.60 -4.52
C ASN A 97 -0.37 16.70 -3.59
N ILE A 98 -1.14 17.10 -2.58
CA ILE A 98 -0.73 18.09 -1.58
C ILE A 98 0.48 17.59 -0.80
N TRP A 99 0.42 16.35 -0.30
CA TRP A 99 1.54 15.73 0.41
C TRP A 99 2.80 15.62 -0.44
N CYS A 100 2.67 15.23 -1.71
CA CYS A 100 3.79 15.22 -2.66
C CYS A 100 4.43 16.60 -2.81
N LYS A 101 3.62 17.64 -3.02
CA LYS A 101 4.13 19.01 -3.17
C LYS A 101 4.83 19.50 -1.91
N PHE A 102 4.21 19.32 -0.74
CA PHE A 102 4.80 19.71 0.54
C PHE A 102 6.13 18.98 0.80
N TYR A 103 6.16 17.67 0.54
CA TYR A 103 7.38 16.89 0.68
C TYR A 103 8.49 17.34 -0.28
N ASN A 104 8.16 17.68 -1.54
CA ASN A 104 9.12 18.26 -2.48
C ASN A 104 9.68 19.60 -1.95
N CYS A 105 8.87 20.45 -1.32
CA CYS A 105 9.36 21.67 -0.67
C CYS A 105 10.38 21.34 0.44
N MET A 106 10.09 20.34 1.29
CA MET A 106 11.01 19.89 2.34
C MET A 106 12.32 19.33 1.75
N LEU A 107 12.26 18.60 0.64
CA LEU A 107 13.46 18.12 -0.07
C LEU A 107 14.30 19.28 -0.64
N LEU A 108 13.67 20.29 -1.24
CA LEU A 108 14.35 21.46 -1.79
C LEU A 108 15.00 22.33 -0.71
N ALA A 109 14.40 22.41 0.48
CA ALA A 109 14.97 23.10 1.62
C ALA A 109 16.16 22.34 2.23
N GLY A 110 16.09 21.00 2.30
CA GLY A 110 17.15 20.19 2.87
C GLY A 110 17.46 20.58 4.32
N ARG A 111 18.68 21.06 4.59
CA ARG A 111 19.11 21.59 5.90
C ARG A 111 19.37 23.10 5.90
N ASP A 112 18.94 23.79 4.85
CA ASP A 112 19.12 25.24 4.72
C ASP A 112 18.15 25.96 5.66
N CYS A 113 18.70 26.67 6.66
CA CYS A 113 17.92 27.32 7.71
C CYS A 113 16.97 28.39 7.16
N GLU A 114 17.40 29.14 6.14
CA GLU A 114 16.57 30.23 5.59
C GLU A 114 15.40 29.66 4.78
N LYS A 115 15.63 28.57 4.02
CA LYS A 115 14.54 27.89 3.31
C LYS A 115 13.57 27.18 4.27
N LEU A 116 14.07 26.62 5.36
CA LEU A 116 13.23 25.99 6.39
C LEU A 116 12.36 27.03 7.12
N LYS A 117 12.88 28.23 7.39
CA LYS A 117 12.08 29.34 7.94
C LYS A 117 10.94 29.71 7.00
N VAL A 118 11.20 29.81 5.69
CA VAL A 118 10.15 30.10 4.70
C VAL A 118 9.04 29.03 4.71
N ILE A 119 9.41 27.74 4.78
CA ILE A 119 8.42 26.65 4.88
C ILE A 119 7.63 26.75 6.19
N LEU A 120 8.31 27.03 7.31
CA LEU A 120 7.67 27.18 8.61
C LEU A 120 6.66 28.32 8.61
N GLU A 121 7.06 29.51 8.19
CA GLU A 121 6.18 30.69 8.09
C GLU A 121 4.98 30.42 7.19
N SER A 122 5.21 29.80 6.03
CA SER A 122 4.14 29.42 5.10
C SER A 122 3.17 28.41 5.72
N THR A 123 3.68 27.43 6.48
CA THR A 123 2.85 26.40 7.14
C THR A 123 2.03 27.02 8.26
N THR A 124 2.60 27.92 9.05
CA THR A 124 1.88 28.65 10.11
C THR A 124 0.78 29.55 9.53
N SER A 125 1.04 30.22 8.40
CA SER A 125 0.00 31.00 7.70
C SER A 125 -1.14 30.11 7.22
N LEU A 126 -0.82 28.98 6.57
CA LEU A 126 -1.82 28.02 6.09
C LEU A 126 -2.64 27.42 7.24
N GLU A 127 -2.00 27.13 8.38
CA GLU A 127 -2.70 26.63 9.57
C GLU A 127 -3.72 27.65 10.10
N HIS A 128 -3.37 28.95 10.11
CA HIS A 128 -4.31 30.00 10.48
C HIS A 128 -5.50 30.07 9.50
N GLU A 129 -5.23 30.10 8.19
CA GLU A 129 -6.26 30.14 7.15
C GLU A 129 -7.22 28.94 7.23
N LEU A 130 -6.71 27.74 7.50
CA LEU A 130 -7.52 26.53 7.63
C LEU A 130 -8.38 26.53 8.90
N ASN A 131 -7.86 27.09 10.00
CA ASN A 131 -8.63 27.24 11.23
C ASN A 131 -9.76 28.28 11.07
N ASP A 132 -9.55 29.32 10.26
CA ASP A 132 -10.56 30.34 9.95
C ASP A 132 -11.72 29.79 9.10
N ILE A 133 -11.47 28.74 8.30
CA ILE A 133 -12.51 28.08 7.48
C ILE A 133 -13.53 27.31 8.36
N GLY A 134 -13.21 27.06 9.63
CA GLY A 134 -14.09 26.41 10.61
C GLY A 134 -14.32 24.92 10.32
N PRO A 135 -14.76 24.12 11.32
CA PRO A 135 -14.95 22.69 11.10
C PRO A 135 -16.22 22.45 10.28
N THR A 136 -16.06 21.86 9.08
CA THR A 136 -17.18 21.37 8.27
C THR A 136 -17.73 20.07 8.85
N TRP A 137 -18.47 20.16 9.96
CA TRP A 137 -19.35 19.07 10.37
C TRP A 137 -20.63 19.16 9.52
N LYS A 138 -20.81 18.21 8.59
CA LYS A 138 -22.12 17.82 8.06
C LYS A 138 -22.40 16.39 8.46
#